data_AF-M6FGK8-F1
#
_entry.id   AF-M6FGK8-F1
#
_cell.length_a   1.000
_cell.length_b   1.000
_cell.length_c   1.000
_cell.angle_alpha   90.00
_cell.angle_beta   90.00
_cell.angle_gamma   90.00
#
_symmetry.space_group_name_H-M   'P 1'
#
loop_
_entity.id
_entity.type
_entity.pdbx_description
1 polymer ?
#
loop_
_entity_poly.entity_id
_entity_poly.type
_entity_poly.pdbx_seq_one_letter_code
_entity_poly.pdbx_strand_id
1 'polypeptide(L)'
;MLLILSFVLGEIIFKKKSHKWDFLKSKYDFSKASIHLFFYGLVIFGIISLKYMLPVLFRGYSAVSEWPLQRGWFISVNVSLIVLFCIHASSRVDFYDISGNWKDKFKIFFNQYLIVSFLFGFLMYSTGNRGYLMLSVISILLVLQKVSKGFPIIPSIFVISFLGILNAIWGHIRAQNSVTFFKVLQSVFMEPGYVGMTLISHLIRNEFSFIEFPIPLLGNIIGMIPSIIFPEKFKYIQAVTEMGKPISVFQGTTHNYVELMANFGLIGSMIFMFLLSLSLNFLKRNESLSGIYIAICSFLPFFFFRDLPNTLIKYIFEFTIILSVLLYYSNFIIIKIKNKIIS
;
A
#
# COMPACT_ATOMS: atom_id res chain seq x y z
N MET A 1 9.71 21.01 -0.62
CA MET A 1 9.29 21.62 -1.91
C MET A 1 10.01 21.01 -3.11
N LEU A 2 11.35 20.92 -3.11
CA LEU A 2 12.14 20.35 -4.22
C LEU A 2 11.70 18.94 -4.66
N LEU A 3 11.42 18.04 -3.71
CA LEU A 3 10.93 16.69 -4.02
C LEU A 3 9.59 16.69 -4.77
N ILE A 4 8.68 17.58 -4.39
CA ILE A 4 7.36 17.73 -5.03
C ILE A 4 7.56 18.29 -6.44
N LEU A 5 8.41 19.31 -6.60
CA LEU A 5 8.74 19.85 -7.91
C LEU A 5 9.33 18.77 -8.81
N SER A 6 10.25 17.95 -8.30
CA SER A 6 10.83 16.83 -9.05
C SER A 6 9.77 15.81 -9.50
N PHE A 7 8.84 15.45 -8.62
CA PHE A 7 7.70 14.58 -8.95
C PHE A 7 6.80 15.18 -10.04
N VAL A 8 6.48 16.46 -9.93
CA VAL A 8 5.65 17.19 -10.92
C VAL A 8 6.38 17.34 -12.26
N LEU A 9 7.70 17.56 -12.25
CA LEU A 9 8.51 17.59 -13.48
C LEU A 9 8.47 16.25 -14.21
N GLY A 10 8.49 15.13 -13.48
CA GLY A 10 8.29 13.79 -14.05
C GLY A 10 6.95 13.67 -14.78
N GLU A 11 5.87 14.15 -14.19
CA GLU A 11 4.52 14.16 -14.78
C GLU A 11 4.49 15.00 -16.07
N ILE A 12 5.07 16.21 -16.03
CA ILE A 12 5.10 17.13 -17.17
C ILE A 12 5.89 16.53 -18.34
N ILE A 13 7.08 15.99 -18.07
CA ILE A 13 7.94 15.40 -19.10
C ILE A 13 7.26 14.17 -19.71
N PHE A 14 6.64 13.32 -18.89
CA PHE A 14 5.94 12.16 -19.40
C PHE A 14 4.71 12.55 -20.23
N LYS A 15 3.94 13.58 -19.83
CA LYS A 15 2.83 14.13 -20.64
C LYS A 15 3.30 14.65 -22.00
N LYS A 16 4.42 15.36 -22.06
CA LYS A 16 4.97 15.90 -23.32
C LYS A 16 5.46 14.81 -24.27
N LYS A 17 6.02 13.71 -23.76
CA LYS A 17 6.39 12.55 -24.58
C LYS A 17 5.14 11.71 -24.88
N SER A 18 4.55 11.92 -26.07
CA SER A 18 3.46 11.10 -26.63
C SER A 18 3.87 9.67 -26.99
N HIS A 19 5.14 9.32 -26.82
CA HIS A 19 5.61 7.96 -27.07
C HIS A 19 4.82 7.01 -26.18
N LYS A 20 4.05 6.10 -26.80
CA LYS A 20 3.64 4.87 -26.16
C LYS A 20 4.94 4.09 -25.97
N TRP A 21 5.37 3.99 -24.73
CA TRP A 21 6.46 3.10 -24.34
C TRP A 21 5.91 1.68 -24.52
N ASP A 22 5.86 1.19 -25.76
CA ASP A 22 5.40 -0.17 -26.15
C ASP A 22 6.44 -1.22 -25.75
N PHE A 23 6.98 -1.12 -24.52
CA PHE A 23 7.84 -2.16 -23.94
C PHE A 23 7.08 -3.49 -23.80
N LEU A 24 5.75 -3.44 -23.81
CA LEU A 24 4.87 -4.58 -23.68
C LEU A 24 4.15 -4.82 -25.01
N LYS A 25 4.79 -5.58 -25.90
CA LYS A 25 4.21 -6.03 -27.18
C LYS A 25 2.92 -6.86 -27.00
N SER A 26 2.67 -7.39 -25.81
CA SER A 26 1.47 -8.16 -25.46
C SER A 26 0.70 -7.49 -24.33
N LYS A 27 -0.63 -7.40 -24.46
CA LYS A 27 -1.51 -7.02 -23.35
C LYS A 27 -1.24 -7.97 -22.17
N TYR A 28 -0.96 -7.43 -20.98
CA TYR A 28 -0.93 -8.25 -19.76
C TYR A 28 -2.36 -8.70 -19.46
N ASP A 29 -2.65 -9.98 -19.74
CA ASP A 29 -3.94 -10.55 -19.38
C ASP A 29 -3.82 -11.34 -18.08
N PHE A 30 -4.43 -10.80 -17.03
CA PHE A 30 -4.59 -11.49 -15.76
C PHE A 30 -5.81 -12.40 -15.85
N SER A 31 -5.58 -13.68 -16.17
CA SER A 31 -6.71 -14.60 -16.30
C SER A 31 -7.47 -14.74 -14.98
N LYS A 32 -8.79 -14.92 -15.12
CA LYS A 32 -9.67 -15.19 -13.98
C LYS A 32 -9.20 -16.41 -13.18
N ALA A 33 -8.62 -17.41 -13.84
CA ALA A 33 -8.11 -18.62 -13.19
C ALA A 33 -6.90 -18.35 -12.28
N SER A 34 -5.91 -17.58 -12.74
CA SER A 34 -4.75 -17.26 -11.90
C SER A 34 -5.13 -16.38 -10.71
N ILE A 35 -6.00 -15.38 -10.92
CA ILE A 35 -6.52 -14.54 -9.84
C ILE A 35 -7.27 -15.39 -8.80
N HIS A 36 -8.12 -16.34 -9.22
CA HIS A 36 -8.83 -17.23 -8.29
C HIS A 36 -7.88 -18.14 -7.51
N LEU A 37 -6.88 -18.72 -8.17
CA LEU A 37 -5.89 -19.59 -7.53
C LEU A 37 -5.17 -18.86 -6.39
N PHE A 38 -4.67 -17.64 -6.67
CA PHE A 38 -4.02 -16.82 -5.66
C PHE A 38 -5.00 -16.39 -4.56
N PHE A 39 -6.23 -16.02 -4.93
CA PHE A 39 -7.25 -15.66 -3.95
C PHE A 39 -7.53 -16.78 -2.96
N TYR A 40 -7.84 -18.00 -3.42
CA TYR A 40 -8.13 -19.11 -2.51
C TYR A 40 -6.91 -19.50 -1.67
N GLY A 41 -5.70 -19.48 -2.25
CA GLY A 41 -4.46 -19.69 -1.49
C GLY A 41 -4.26 -18.64 -0.38
N LEU A 42 -4.47 -17.36 -0.70
CA LEU A 42 -4.41 -16.27 0.27
C LEU A 42 -5.50 -16.36 1.35
N VAL A 43 -6.72 -16.77 1.00
CA VAL A 43 -7.80 -16.95 1.97
C VAL A 43 -7.48 -18.09 2.93
N ILE A 44 -7.01 -19.24 2.44
CA ILE A 44 -6.60 -20.37 3.28
C ILE A 44 -5.47 -19.94 4.22
N PHE A 45 -4.41 -19.32 3.69
CA PHE A 45 -3.30 -18.83 4.50
C PHE A 45 -3.75 -17.73 5.48
N GLY A 46 -4.68 -16.88 5.06
CA GLY A 46 -5.36 -15.89 5.88
C GLY A 46 -6.06 -16.50 7.08
N ILE A 47 -6.88 -17.53 6.87
CA ILE A 47 -7.59 -18.26 7.94
C ILE A 47 -6.58 -18.90 8.90
N ILE A 48 -5.51 -19.51 8.38
CA ILE A 48 -4.44 -20.08 9.22
C ILE A 48 -3.79 -18.99 10.07
N SER A 49 -3.45 -17.85 9.47
CA SER A 49 -2.84 -16.72 10.19
C SER A 49 -3.81 -16.06 11.19
N LEU A 50 -5.11 -16.07 10.91
CA LEU A 50 -6.16 -15.55 11.78
C LEU A 50 -6.21 -16.30 13.11
N LYS A 51 -5.97 -17.62 13.10
CA LYS A 51 -5.88 -18.43 14.33
C LYS A 51 -4.90 -17.84 15.34
N TYR A 52 -3.76 -17.32 14.87
CA TYR A 52 -2.76 -16.67 15.72
C TYR A 52 -3.17 -15.27 16.17
N MET A 53 -4.00 -14.57 15.37
CA MET A 53 -4.48 -13.23 15.69
C MET A 53 -5.67 -13.22 16.67
N LEU A 54 -6.43 -14.33 16.77
CA LEU A 54 -7.60 -14.46 17.64
C LEU A 54 -7.43 -13.89 19.06
N PRO A 55 -6.30 -14.13 19.78
CA PRO A 55 -6.12 -13.60 21.13
C PRO A 55 -6.08 -12.08 21.21
N VAL A 56 -5.76 -11.38 20.11
CA VAL A 56 -5.54 -9.93 20.08
C VAL A 56 -6.73 -9.18 19.45
N LEU A 57 -7.57 -9.88 18.68
CA LEU A 57 -8.76 -9.27 18.06
C LEU A 57 -9.66 -8.65 19.12
N PHE A 58 -10.16 -7.45 18.82
CA PHE A 58 -11.06 -6.66 19.69
C PHE A 58 -10.54 -6.32 21.11
N ARG A 59 -9.34 -6.75 21.50
CA ARG A 59 -8.72 -6.41 22.81
C ARG A 59 -7.87 -5.16 22.73
N GLY A 60 -8.16 -4.13 23.54
CA GLY A 60 -7.52 -2.78 23.54
C GLY A 60 -5.99 -2.73 23.41
N TYR A 61 -5.40 -1.52 23.36
CA TYR A 61 -3.93 -1.40 23.20
C TYR A 61 -3.10 -2.04 24.33
N SER A 62 -3.74 -2.49 25.41
CA SER A 62 -3.14 -3.28 26.48
C SER A 62 -2.59 -4.63 26.02
N ALA A 63 -3.11 -5.22 24.93
CA ALA A 63 -2.64 -6.50 24.40
C ALA A 63 -1.47 -6.36 23.40
N VAL A 64 -0.88 -5.16 23.22
CA VAL A 64 0.17 -4.91 22.21
C VAL A 64 1.44 -5.74 22.47
N SER A 65 1.77 -6.02 23.73
CA SER A 65 2.86 -6.92 24.12
C SER A 65 2.60 -8.39 23.78
N GLU A 66 1.33 -8.78 23.58
CA GLU A 66 0.91 -10.14 23.24
C GLU A 66 0.83 -10.37 21.72
N TRP A 67 1.31 -9.44 20.90
CA TRP A 67 1.17 -9.56 19.45
C TRP A 67 1.99 -10.74 18.92
N PRO A 68 1.35 -11.66 18.17
CA PRO A 68 2.06 -12.81 17.62
C PRO A 68 3.05 -12.34 16.55
N LEU A 69 4.18 -13.02 16.44
CA LEU A 69 5.14 -12.81 15.35
C LEU A 69 4.46 -12.98 13.98
N GLN A 70 3.49 -13.89 13.91
CA GLN A 70 2.69 -14.24 12.74
C GLN A 70 1.72 -13.12 12.32
N ARG A 71 1.63 -12.00 13.05
CA ARG A 71 0.86 -10.81 12.62
C ARG A 71 1.20 -10.37 11.20
N GLY A 72 2.48 -10.49 10.84
CA GLY A 72 2.98 -10.09 9.53
C GLY A 72 2.34 -10.91 8.42
N TRP A 73 1.99 -12.17 8.69
CA TRP A 73 1.34 -13.05 7.72
C TRP A 73 -0.07 -12.57 7.41
N PHE A 74 -0.86 -12.25 8.43
CA PHE A 74 -2.23 -11.77 8.25
C PHE A 74 -2.26 -10.39 7.57
N ILE A 75 -1.33 -9.50 7.93
CA ILE A 75 -1.11 -8.21 7.25
C ILE A 75 -0.81 -8.42 5.76
N SER A 76 0.15 -9.29 5.45
CA SER A 76 0.60 -9.56 4.08
C SER A 76 -0.54 -10.11 3.22
N VAL A 77 -1.36 -11.00 3.79
CA VAL A 77 -2.55 -11.53 3.13
C VAL A 77 -3.54 -10.41 2.82
N ASN A 78 -3.86 -9.57 3.80
CA ASN A 78 -4.81 -8.48 3.59
C ASN A 78 -4.35 -7.52 2.49
N VAL A 79 -3.09 -7.07 2.53
CA VAL A 79 -2.52 -6.20 1.49
C VAL A 79 -2.56 -6.87 0.11
N SER A 80 -2.20 -8.15 0.03
CA SER A 80 -2.27 -8.91 -1.22
C SER A 80 -3.70 -9.06 -1.75
N LEU A 81 -4.70 -9.24 -0.87
CA LEU A 81 -6.11 -9.28 -1.25
C LEU A 81 -6.61 -7.93 -1.78
N ILE A 82 -6.15 -6.81 -1.22
CA ILE A 82 -6.44 -5.46 -1.74
C ILE A 82 -5.87 -5.32 -3.16
N VAL A 83 -4.65 -5.80 -3.40
CA VAL A 83 -4.02 -5.80 -4.74
C VAL A 83 -4.83 -6.66 -5.72
N LEU A 84 -5.25 -7.87 -5.32
CA LEU A 84 -6.10 -8.72 -6.15
C LEU A 84 -7.45 -8.06 -6.48
N PHE A 85 -8.06 -7.38 -5.50
CA PHE A 85 -9.26 -6.59 -5.73
C PHE A 85 -9.02 -5.50 -6.79
N CYS A 86 -7.94 -4.72 -6.67
CA CYS A 86 -7.62 -3.66 -7.62
C CYS A 86 -7.39 -4.22 -9.03
N ILE A 87 -6.62 -5.30 -9.18
CA ILE A 87 -6.35 -5.95 -10.47
C ILE A 87 -7.65 -6.48 -11.07
N HIS A 88 -8.47 -7.20 -10.28
CA HIS A 88 -9.72 -7.77 -10.76
C HIS A 88 -10.74 -6.71 -11.15
N ALA A 89 -10.98 -5.72 -10.29
CA ALA A 89 -11.95 -4.67 -10.56
C ALA A 89 -11.53 -3.82 -11.76
N SER A 90 -10.23 -3.52 -11.86
CA SER A 90 -9.71 -2.71 -12.96
C SER A 90 -9.78 -3.43 -14.31
N SER A 91 -9.48 -4.73 -14.37
CA SER A 91 -9.60 -5.50 -15.62
C SER A 91 -11.04 -5.59 -16.08
N ARG A 92 -12.00 -5.76 -15.15
CA ARG A 92 -13.44 -5.75 -15.49
C ARG A 92 -13.91 -4.43 -16.09
N VAL A 93 -13.38 -3.31 -15.63
CA VAL A 93 -13.68 -1.97 -16.20
C VAL A 93 -13.13 -1.81 -17.60
N ASP A 94 -12.00 -2.43 -17.92
CA ASP A 94 -11.42 -2.36 -19.27
C ASP A 94 -12.12 -3.29 -20.25
N PHE A 95 -12.63 -4.44 -19.79
CA PHE A 95 -13.35 -5.41 -20.63
C PHE A 95 -14.81 -5.04 -20.91
N TYR A 96 -15.48 -4.43 -19.94
CA TYR A 96 -16.85 -3.96 -20.12
C TYR A 96 -16.79 -2.44 -20.20
N ASP A 97 -17.17 -1.84 -21.33
CA ASP A 97 -17.43 -0.39 -21.35
C ASP A 97 -18.67 -0.15 -20.50
N ILE A 98 -18.46 0.05 -19.20
CA ILE A 98 -19.51 0.18 -18.19
C ILE A 98 -20.11 1.57 -18.35
N SER A 99 -20.89 1.71 -19.41
CA SER A 99 -21.65 2.90 -19.76
C SER A 99 -22.80 3.02 -18.77
N GLY A 100 -22.61 3.81 -17.71
CA GLY A 100 -23.68 4.42 -16.92
C GLY A 100 -24.56 3.52 -16.04
N ASN A 101 -24.65 2.21 -16.28
CA ASN A 101 -25.61 1.34 -15.59
C ASN A 101 -25.16 1.03 -14.15
N TRP A 102 -25.94 1.48 -13.16
CA TRP A 102 -25.64 1.34 -11.74
C TRP A 102 -25.50 -0.12 -11.29
N LYS A 103 -26.26 -1.04 -11.91
CA LYS A 103 -26.18 -2.48 -11.61
C LYS A 103 -24.81 -3.07 -11.96
N ASP A 104 -24.21 -2.64 -13.06
CA ASP A 104 -22.92 -3.16 -13.50
C ASP A 104 -21.78 -2.55 -12.68
N LYS A 105 -21.91 -1.27 -12.29
CA LYS A 105 -21.03 -0.67 -11.27
C LYS A 105 -21.09 -1.45 -9.97
N PHE A 106 -22.28 -1.78 -9.48
CA PHE A 106 -22.46 -2.54 -8.24
C PHE A 106 -21.81 -3.92 -8.30
N LYS A 107 -21.93 -4.65 -9.43
CA LYS A 107 -21.29 -5.96 -9.62
C LYS A 107 -19.76 -5.92 -9.56
N ILE A 108 -19.13 -4.81 -9.97
CA ILE A 108 -17.67 -4.66 -9.86
C ILE A 108 -17.25 -4.65 -8.39
N PHE A 109 -18.00 -3.96 -7.52
CA PHE A 109 -17.67 -3.85 -6.10
C PHE A 109 -18.17 -5.03 -5.29
N PHE A 110 -19.32 -5.61 -5.64
CA PHE A 110 -19.85 -6.79 -4.98
C PHE A 110 -19.16 -8.07 -5.49
N ASN A 111 -17.87 -8.19 -5.20
CA ASN A 111 -17.06 -9.34 -5.56
C ASN A 111 -16.35 -9.91 -4.32
N GLN A 112 -15.98 -11.19 -4.39
CA GLN A 112 -15.35 -11.90 -3.28
C GLN A 112 -14.00 -11.29 -2.86
N TYR A 113 -13.25 -10.69 -3.78
CA TYR A 113 -11.95 -10.07 -3.49
C TYR A 113 -12.13 -8.85 -2.58
N LEU A 114 -13.14 -8.02 -2.85
CA LEU A 114 -13.47 -6.88 -2.03
C LEU A 114 -14.02 -7.32 -0.67
N ILE A 115 -14.99 -8.24 -0.67
CA ILE A 115 -15.66 -8.66 0.56
C ILE A 115 -14.63 -9.24 1.55
N VAL A 116 -13.73 -10.11 1.08
CA VAL A 116 -12.74 -10.73 1.96
C VAL A 116 -11.62 -9.77 2.36
N SER A 117 -11.12 -8.92 1.44
CA SER A 117 -10.13 -7.88 1.82
C SER A 117 -10.71 -6.88 2.83
N PHE A 118 -11.97 -6.48 2.67
CA PHE A 118 -12.64 -5.60 3.61
C PHE A 118 -12.88 -6.27 4.97
N LEU A 119 -13.30 -7.54 4.97
CA LEU A 119 -13.45 -8.33 6.19
C LEU A 119 -12.13 -8.45 6.95
N PHE A 120 -11.03 -8.78 6.27
CA PHE A 120 -9.71 -8.90 6.89
C PHE A 120 -9.18 -7.53 7.35
N GLY A 121 -9.44 -6.48 6.57
CA GLY A 121 -9.20 -5.09 6.97
C GLY A 121 -9.95 -4.71 8.25
N PHE A 122 -11.22 -5.13 8.39
CA PHE A 122 -12.02 -4.90 9.58
C PHE A 122 -11.50 -5.70 10.80
N LEU A 123 -11.10 -6.95 10.60
CA LEU A 123 -10.45 -7.72 11.67
C LEU A 123 -9.15 -7.05 12.12
N MET A 124 -8.34 -6.52 11.20
CA MET A 124 -7.16 -5.72 11.54
C MET A 124 -7.51 -4.42 12.24
N TYR A 125 -8.58 -3.75 11.82
CA TYR A 125 -9.10 -2.56 12.48
C TYR A 125 -9.41 -2.82 13.96
N SER A 126 -9.96 -4.00 14.27
CA SER A 126 -10.24 -4.41 15.65
C SER A 126 -8.99 -4.47 16.54
N THR A 127 -7.81 -4.72 15.96
CA THR A 127 -6.52 -4.80 16.69
C THR A 127 -5.87 -3.43 16.94
N GLY A 128 -6.44 -2.35 16.41
CA GLY A 128 -5.83 -1.01 16.45
C GLY A 128 -4.95 -0.68 15.23
N ASN A 129 -4.72 -1.65 14.33
CA ASN A 129 -4.06 -1.43 13.04
C ASN A 129 -5.02 -0.79 12.02
N ARG A 130 -5.44 0.45 12.31
CA ARG A 130 -6.46 1.22 11.57
C ARG A 130 -6.11 1.42 10.09
N GLY A 131 -4.82 1.47 9.77
CA GLY A 131 -4.33 1.78 8.43
C GLY A 131 -4.76 0.79 7.35
N TYR A 132 -4.89 -0.50 7.65
CA TYR A 132 -5.21 -1.49 6.61
C TYR A 132 -6.66 -1.42 6.13
N LEU A 133 -7.61 -1.10 7.01
CA LEU A 133 -8.99 -0.82 6.59
C LEU A 133 -9.03 0.45 5.72
N MET A 134 -8.24 1.47 6.08
CA MET A 134 -8.12 2.69 5.29
C MET A 134 -7.59 2.40 3.88
N LEU A 135 -6.58 1.52 3.74
CA LEU A 135 -6.08 1.08 2.44
C LEU A 135 -7.19 0.44 1.59
N SER A 136 -8.00 -0.44 2.17
CA SER A 136 -9.14 -1.03 1.47
C SER A 136 -10.12 0.05 1.00
N VAL A 137 -10.47 1.03 1.84
CA VAL A 137 -11.39 2.10 1.42
C VAL A 137 -10.81 3.03 0.35
N ILE A 138 -9.54 3.41 0.46
CA ILE A 138 -8.87 4.23 -0.56
C ILE A 138 -8.84 3.47 -1.89
N SER A 139 -8.56 2.17 -1.86
CA SER A 139 -8.57 1.34 -3.06
C SER A 139 -9.96 1.31 -3.74
N ILE A 140 -11.04 1.20 -2.94
CA ILE A 140 -12.42 1.28 -3.45
C ILE A 140 -12.66 2.64 -4.12
N LEU A 141 -12.26 3.75 -3.47
CA LEU A 141 -12.47 5.10 -4.00
C LEU A 141 -11.74 5.32 -5.33
N LEU A 142 -10.51 4.80 -5.46
CA LEU A 142 -9.73 4.89 -6.69
C LEU A 142 -10.30 4.03 -7.82
N VAL A 143 -10.80 2.83 -7.51
CA VAL A 143 -11.54 2.02 -8.49
C VAL A 143 -12.84 2.72 -8.91
N LEU A 144 -13.60 3.30 -7.96
CA LEU A 144 -14.82 4.06 -8.24
C LEU A 144 -14.57 5.25 -9.17
N GLN A 145 -13.45 5.95 -8.97
CA GLN A 145 -13.00 7.03 -9.84
C GLN A 145 -12.78 6.52 -11.28
N LYS A 146 -12.10 5.38 -11.43
CA LYS A 146 -11.89 4.77 -12.76
C LYS A 146 -13.22 4.39 -13.41
N VAL A 147 -14.11 3.70 -12.68
CA VAL A 147 -15.44 3.29 -13.15
C VAL A 147 -16.30 4.48 -13.57
N SER A 148 -16.21 5.59 -12.84
CA SER A 148 -17.04 6.77 -13.07
C SER A 148 -16.43 7.76 -14.08
N LYS A 149 -15.24 7.46 -14.64
CA LYS A 149 -14.50 8.33 -15.57
C LYS A 149 -14.36 9.78 -15.06
N GLY A 150 -14.26 9.97 -13.73
CA GLY A 150 -14.22 11.28 -13.08
C GLY A 150 -13.94 11.17 -11.59
N PHE A 151 -13.41 12.25 -10.98
CA PHE A 151 -13.09 12.28 -9.55
C PHE A 151 -14.12 13.14 -8.79
N PRO A 152 -15.08 12.52 -8.08
CA PRO A 152 -16.02 13.26 -7.24
C PRO A 152 -15.31 13.72 -5.96
N ILE A 153 -14.58 14.84 -6.05
CA ILE A 153 -13.77 15.41 -4.96
C ILE A 153 -14.57 15.52 -3.66
N ILE A 154 -15.79 16.07 -3.74
CA ILE A 154 -16.62 16.35 -2.56
C ILE A 154 -17.00 15.04 -1.81
N PRO A 155 -17.62 14.03 -2.46
CA PRO A 155 -17.85 12.73 -1.83
C PRO A 155 -16.57 12.08 -1.29
N SER A 156 -15.45 12.15 -2.01
CA SER A 156 -14.19 11.58 -1.54
C SER A 156 -13.68 12.26 -0.28
N ILE A 157 -13.71 13.60 -0.20
CA ILE A 157 -13.34 14.36 1.01
C ILE A 157 -14.26 14.00 2.17
N PHE A 158 -15.57 13.85 1.91
CA PHE A 158 -16.53 13.46 2.95
C PHE A 158 -16.22 12.07 3.50
N VAL A 159 -16.00 11.08 2.64
CA VAL A 159 -15.66 9.71 3.05
C VAL A 159 -14.35 9.67 3.84
N ILE A 160 -13.30 10.36 3.35
CA ILE A 160 -12.01 10.41 4.04
C ILE A 160 -12.12 11.10 5.40
N SER A 161 -12.83 12.23 5.48
CA SER A 161 -13.06 12.95 6.73
C SER A 161 -13.84 12.11 7.73
N PHE A 162 -14.91 11.45 7.28
CA PHE A 162 -15.71 10.54 8.11
C PHE A 162 -14.87 9.39 8.67
N LEU A 163 -14.02 8.78 7.83
CA LEU A 163 -13.10 7.74 8.28
C LEU A 163 -12.04 8.26 9.25
N GLY A 164 -11.55 9.50 9.06
CA GLY A 164 -10.64 10.15 10.00
C GLY A 164 -11.27 10.28 11.40
N ILE A 165 -12.53 10.70 11.46
CA ILE A 165 -13.29 10.80 12.71
C ILE A 165 -13.50 9.41 13.32
N LEU A 166 -13.92 8.42 12.54
CA LEU A 166 -14.10 7.04 13.02
C LEU A 166 -12.79 6.46 13.57
N ASN A 167 -11.67 6.68 12.87
CA ASN A 167 -10.34 6.26 13.31
C ASN A 167 -9.96 6.91 14.65
N ALA A 168 -10.25 8.20 14.83
CA ALA A 168 -9.97 8.93 16.05
C ALA A 168 -10.82 8.43 17.23
N ILE A 169 -12.13 8.23 17.01
CA ILE A 169 -13.05 7.64 18.00
C ILE A 169 -12.56 6.26 18.42
N TRP A 170 -12.28 5.40 17.44
CA TRP A 170 -11.85 4.03 17.70
C TRP A 170 -10.50 3.98 18.42
N GLY A 171 -9.58 4.88 18.08
CA GLY A 171 -8.31 5.04 18.79
C GLY A 171 -8.49 5.32 20.28
N HIS A 172 -9.42 6.20 20.65
CA HIS A 172 -9.71 6.51 22.05
C HIS A 172 -10.40 5.36 22.79
N ILE A 173 -11.40 4.72 22.19
CA ILE A 173 -12.06 3.53 22.76
C ILE A 173 -11.00 2.45 23.09
N ARG A 174 -10.09 2.22 22.16
CA ARG A 174 -9.00 1.23 22.27
C ARG A 174 -7.97 1.58 23.34
N ALA A 175 -7.70 2.86 23.52
CA ALA A 175 -6.82 3.37 24.57
C ALA A 175 -7.51 3.42 25.94
N GLN A 176 -8.76 2.97 26.05
CA GLN A 176 -9.59 3.09 27.26
C GLN A 176 -9.76 4.54 27.73
N ASN A 177 -9.65 5.48 26.79
CA ASN A 177 -9.84 6.90 27.02
C ASN A 177 -11.32 7.26 26.84
N SER A 178 -11.81 8.22 27.62
CA SER A 178 -13.12 8.82 27.37
C SER A 178 -13.17 9.46 25.97
N VAL A 179 -14.20 9.14 25.20
CA VAL A 179 -14.42 9.70 23.86
C VAL A 179 -15.18 11.02 24.02
N THR A 180 -14.47 12.13 23.93
CA THR A 180 -15.07 13.47 23.91
C THR A 180 -14.79 14.16 22.58
N PHE A 181 -15.66 15.09 22.17
CA PHE A 181 -15.49 15.86 20.93
C PHE A 181 -14.09 16.49 20.83
N PHE A 182 -13.62 17.12 21.92
CA PHE A 182 -12.30 17.75 21.97
C PHE A 182 -11.16 16.75 21.74
N LYS A 183 -11.22 15.57 22.37
CA LYS A 183 -10.20 14.52 22.21
C LYS A 183 -10.20 13.92 20.81
N VAL A 184 -11.37 13.77 20.20
CA VAL A 184 -11.49 13.31 18.80
C VAL A 184 -10.87 14.35 17.86
N LEU A 185 -11.24 15.62 18.01
CA LEU A 185 -10.69 16.72 17.21
C LEU A 185 -9.17 16.82 17.38
N GLN A 186 -8.68 16.78 18.62
CA GLN A 186 -7.26 16.77 18.93
C GLN A 186 -6.54 15.59 18.25
N SER A 187 -7.09 14.38 18.32
CA SER A 187 -6.49 13.20 17.71
C SER A 187 -6.34 13.33 16.18
N VAL A 188 -7.37 13.87 15.51
CA VAL A 188 -7.35 14.12 14.05
C VAL A 188 -6.22 15.07 13.64
N PHE A 189 -5.95 16.12 14.44
CA PHE A 189 -4.89 17.09 14.12
C PHE A 189 -3.50 16.66 14.63
N MET A 190 -3.43 15.98 15.76
CA MET A 190 -2.16 15.58 16.37
C MET A 190 -1.51 14.41 15.64
N GLU A 191 -2.28 13.47 15.06
CA GLU A 191 -1.71 12.30 14.36
C GLU A 191 -0.81 12.71 13.16
N PRO A 192 -1.22 13.63 12.26
CA PRO A 192 -0.31 14.23 11.28
C PRO A 192 0.83 15.05 11.91
N GLY A 193 0.54 15.76 13.01
CA GLY A 193 1.50 16.59 13.73
C GLY A 193 2.68 15.79 14.27
N TYR A 194 2.44 14.63 14.90
CA TYR A 194 3.49 13.76 15.43
C TYR A 194 4.43 13.24 14.35
N VAL A 195 3.89 12.87 13.19
CA VAL A 195 4.69 12.47 12.04
C VAL A 195 5.51 13.66 11.54
N GLY A 196 4.90 14.85 11.45
CA GLY A 196 5.57 16.10 11.05
C GLY A 196 6.69 16.57 12.01
N MET A 197 6.63 16.25 13.30
CA MET A 197 7.68 16.64 14.27
C MET A 197 9.06 16.08 13.90
N THR A 198 9.10 14.88 13.32
CA THR A 198 10.36 14.27 12.84
C THR A 198 10.99 15.11 11.73
N LEU A 199 10.17 15.62 10.81
CA LEU A 199 10.59 16.51 9.73
C LEU A 199 11.09 17.84 10.30
N ILE A 200 10.32 18.46 11.21
CA ILE A 200 10.70 19.75 11.81
C ILE A 200 12.04 19.62 12.54
N SER A 201 12.22 18.59 13.36
CA SER A 201 13.47 18.37 14.09
C SER A 201 14.66 18.19 13.14
N HIS A 202 14.47 17.45 12.04
CA HIS A 202 15.50 17.26 11.03
C HIS A 202 15.84 18.57 10.28
N LEU A 203 14.83 19.37 9.91
CA LEU A 203 15.02 20.67 9.27
C LEU A 203 15.77 21.66 10.19
N ILE A 204 15.50 21.64 11.50
CA ILE A 204 16.20 22.48 12.49
C ILE A 204 17.68 22.10 12.57
N ARG A 205 18.00 20.81 12.51
CA ARG A 205 19.40 20.33 12.52
C ARG A 205 20.17 20.68 11.24
N ASN A 206 19.45 20.80 10.11
CA ASN A 206 20.00 21.20 8.81
C ASN A 206 21.17 20.32 8.30
N GLU A 207 21.22 19.07 8.73
CA GLU A 207 22.22 18.09 8.30
C GLU A 207 21.72 17.36 7.05
N PHE A 208 21.97 17.94 5.87
CA PHE A 208 21.65 17.32 4.59
C PHE A 208 22.90 16.91 3.84
N SER A 209 22.96 15.64 3.51
CA SER A 209 23.86 15.09 2.50
C SER A 209 23.23 15.22 1.10
N PHE A 210 24.05 15.55 0.11
CA PHE A 210 23.55 15.66 -1.27
C PHE A 210 23.20 14.31 -1.87
N ILE A 211 24.02 13.29 -1.59
CA ILE A 211 23.86 11.92 -2.08
C ILE A 211 24.19 10.99 -0.91
N GLU A 212 23.37 9.96 -0.75
CA GLU A 212 23.63 8.86 0.18
C GLU A 212 23.34 7.52 -0.47
N PHE A 213 23.96 6.48 0.06
CA PHE A 213 23.70 5.12 -0.36
C PHE A 213 22.58 4.51 0.50
N PRO A 214 21.56 3.87 -0.11
CA PRO A 214 20.35 3.45 0.59
C PRO A 214 20.53 2.13 1.34
N ILE A 215 21.53 2.05 2.22
CA ILE A 215 21.82 0.86 3.05
C ILE A 215 20.57 0.39 3.82
N PRO A 216 19.82 1.27 4.55
CA PRO A 216 18.68 0.79 5.34
C PRO A 216 17.56 0.24 4.44
N LEU A 217 17.29 0.91 3.33
CA LEU A 217 16.27 0.47 2.37
C LEU A 217 16.66 -0.85 1.68
N LEU A 218 17.93 -1.01 1.29
CA LEU A 218 18.43 -2.26 0.70
C LEU A 218 18.41 -3.41 1.71
N GLY A 219 18.73 -3.16 2.98
CA GLY A 219 18.60 -4.15 4.05
C GLY A 219 17.16 -4.68 4.17
N ASN A 220 16.16 -3.82 3.99
CA ASN A 220 14.75 -4.23 4.02
C ASN A 220 14.35 -5.21 2.88
N ILE A 221 15.12 -5.28 1.78
CA ILE A 221 14.91 -6.29 0.73
C ILE A 221 15.15 -7.70 1.27
N ILE A 222 16.12 -7.88 2.17
CA ILE A 222 16.35 -9.16 2.87
C ILE A 222 15.07 -9.59 3.61
N GLY A 223 14.28 -8.63 4.10
CA GLY A 223 13.00 -8.87 4.72
C GLY A 223 11.97 -9.61 3.85
N MET A 224 12.11 -9.59 2.52
CA MET A 224 11.25 -10.35 1.58
C MET A 224 11.53 -11.85 1.61
N ILE A 225 12.75 -12.27 1.96
CA ILE A 225 13.13 -13.68 1.97
C ILE A 225 12.28 -14.41 3.03
N PRO A 226 11.55 -15.49 2.69
CA PRO A 226 10.77 -16.23 3.67
C PRO A 226 11.61 -16.66 4.87
N SER A 227 11.09 -16.48 6.09
CA SER A 227 11.84 -16.81 7.32
C SER A 227 12.16 -18.31 7.45
N ILE A 228 11.47 -19.17 6.71
CA ILE A 228 11.79 -20.61 6.62
C ILE A 228 13.13 -20.83 5.91
N ILE A 229 13.44 -19.98 4.93
CA ILE A 229 14.69 -20.03 4.16
C ILE A 229 15.79 -19.27 4.91
N PHE A 230 15.46 -18.12 5.52
CA PHE A 230 16.42 -17.32 6.28
C PHE A 230 15.86 -16.88 7.64
N PRO A 231 15.99 -17.71 8.69
CA PRO A 231 15.43 -17.43 10.01
C PRO A 231 15.99 -16.17 10.67
N GLU A 232 17.29 -15.91 10.50
CA GLU A 232 17.98 -14.80 11.16
C GLU A 232 17.96 -13.47 10.37
N LYS A 233 17.17 -13.39 9.29
CA LYS A 233 17.16 -12.24 8.37
C LYS A 233 16.97 -10.88 9.05
N PHE A 234 16.21 -10.83 10.14
CA PHE A 234 15.92 -9.59 10.85
C PHE A 234 17.16 -8.97 11.51
N LYS A 235 18.21 -9.76 11.79
CA LYS A 235 19.50 -9.24 12.29
C LYS A 235 20.24 -8.37 11.28
N TYR A 236 19.91 -8.52 9.99
CA TYR A 236 20.56 -7.84 8.88
C TYR A 236 19.76 -6.63 8.36
N ILE A 237 18.57 -6.40 8.92
CA ILE A 237 17.75 -5.23 8.59
C ILE A 237 18.13 -4.13 9.57
N GLN A 238 18.92 -3.16 9.10
CA GLN A 238 19.32 -2.01 9.90
C GLN A 238 18.28 -0.90 9.82
N ALA A 239 17.86 -0.38 10.97
CA ALA A 239 17.02 0.81 11.01
C ALA A 239 17.84 2.06 10.70
N VAL A 240 17.19 3.11 10.16
CA VAL A 240 17.87 4.38 9.83
C VAL A 240 18.49 5.02 11.09
N THR A 241 17.85 4.83 12.25
CA THR A 241 18.36 5.28 13.56
C THR A 241 19.62 4.58 14.02
N GLU A 242 19.90 3.37 13.53
CA GLU A 242 21.07 2.57 13.90
C GLU A 242 22.32 2.99 13.10
N MET A 243 22.16 3.84 12.08
CA MET A 243 23.26 4.30 11.22
C MET A 243 24.05 5.48 11.79
N GLY A 244 23.91 5.76 13.09
CA GLY A 244 24.58 6.87 13.77
C GLY A 244 24.10 8.26 13.33
N LYS A 245 23.04 8.35 12.53
CA LYS A 245 22.44 9.63 12.12
C LYS A 245 21.53 10.15 13.22
N PRO A 246 21.61 11.44 13.57
CA PRO A 246 20.79 12.02 14.63
C PRO A 246 19.35 12.26 14.11
N ILE A 247 18.58 11.18 13.96
CA ILE A 247 17.16 11.22 13.57
C ILE A 247 16.30 11.06 14.82
N SER A 248 15.50 12.07 15.12
CA SER A 248 14.49 11.98 16.18
C SER A 248 13.27 11.21 15.67
N VAL A 249 12.95 10.09 16.30
CA VAL A 249 11.75 9.31 16.00
C VAL A 249 10.64 9.71 16.97
N PHE A 250 9.46 10.03 16.44
CA PHE A 250 8.28 10.37 17.25
C PHE A 250 7.22 9.28 17.09
N GLN A 251 6.72 8.76 18.22
CA GLN A 251 5.77 7.64 18.28
C GLN A 251 6.22 6.37 17.51
N GLY A 252 7.53 6.14 17.41
CA GLY A 252 8.08 5.01 16.67
C GLY A 252 8.01 5.17 15.15
N THR A 253 7.84 6.40 14.66
CA THR A 253 7.62 6.70 13.25
C THR A 253 8.50 7.85 12.76
N THR A 254 8.82 7.82 11.47
CA THR A 254 9.63 8.81 10.76
C THR A 254 8.85 9.35 9.56
N HIS A 255 8.95 10.66 9.31
CA HIS A 255 8.37 11.28 8.13
C HIS A 255 9.16 10.85 6.89
N ASN A 256 8.47 10.53 5.79
CA ASN A 256 9.14 9.94 4.62
C ASN A 256 10.12 10.87 3.92
N TYR A 257 9.98 12.18 4.05
CA TYR A 257 11.02 13.11 3.64
C TYR A 257 12.36 12.80 4.32
N VAL A 258 12.35 12.57 5.63
CA VAL A 258 13.57 12.27 6.41
C VAL A 258 14.13 10.91 6.00
N GLU A 259 13.26 9.91 5.81
CA GLU A 259 13.66 8.58 5.30
C GLU A 259 14.28 8.65 3.90
N LEU A 260 13.71 9.44 2.98
CA LEU A 260 14.25 9.63 1.64
C LEU A 260 15.62 10.30 1.70
N MET A 261 15.75 11.39 2.48
CA MET A 261 17.04 12.06 2.70
C MET A 261 18.07 11.10 3.27
N ALA A 262 17.70 10.30 4.27
CA ALA A 262 18.61 9.39 4.96
C ALA A 262 19.01 8.12 4.16
N ASN A 263 18.31 7.85 3.05
CA ASN A 263 18.63 6.75 2.14
C ASN A 263 19.31 7.22 0.86
N PHE A 264 18.97 8.40 0.33
CA PHE A 264 19.40 8.84 -1.00
C PHE A 264 20.09 10.21 -1.01
N GLY A 265 20.07 10.97 0.09
CA GLY A 265 20.42 12.39 0.10
C GLY A 265 19.42 13.24 -0.69
N LEU A 266 19.66 14.55 -0.78
CA LEU A 266 18.76 15.49 -1.45
C LEU A 266 18.60 15.20 -2.95
N ILE A 267 19.72 15.09 -3.67
CA ILE A 267 19.74 14.88 -5.13
C ILE A 267 19.18 13.49 -5.46
N GLY A 268 19.62 12.46 -4.74
CA GLY A 268 19.13 11.10 -4.95
C GLY A 268 17.63 11.00 -4.68
N SER A 269 17.11 11.68 -3.66
CA SER A 269 15.68 11.75 -3.39
C SER A 269 14.89 12.48 -4.48
N MET A 270 15.46 13.56 -5.05
CA MET A 270 14.85 14.23 -6.19
C MET A 270 14.76 13.30 -7.41
N ILE A 271 15.83 12.57 -7.72
CA ILE A 271 15.85 11.57 -8.80
C ILE A 271 14.82 10.47 -8.52
N PHE A 272 14.78 9.95 -7.30
CA PHE A 272 13.81 8.94 -6.89
C PHE A 272 12.37 9.42 -7.13
N MET A 273 12.02 10.63 -6.68
CA MET A 273 10.67 11.19 -6.84
C MET A 273 10.31 11.43 -8.31
N PHE A 274 11.28 11.83 -9.12
CA PHE A 274 11.12 11.95 -10.56
C PHE A 274 10.82 10.60 -11.21
N LEU A 275 11.61 9.56 -10.90
CA LEU A 275 11.42 8.20 -11.41
C LEU A 275 10.12 7.56 -10.92
N LEU A 276 9.71 7.83 -9.68
CA LEU A 276 8.42 7.38 -9.14
C LEU A 276 7.27 7.93 -9.99
N SER A 277 7.31 9.23 -10.30
CA SER A 277 6.31 9.88 -11.17
C SER A 277 6.28 9.27 -12.58
N LEU A 278 7.44 9.05 -13.20
CA LEU A 278 7.53 8.39 -14.50
C LEU A 278 6.94 6.97 -14.47
N SER A 279 7.27 6.20 -13.42
CA SER A 279 6.79 4.82 -13.25
C SER A 279 5.28 4.75 -13.07
N LEU A 280 4.72 5.62 -12.23
CA LEU A 280 3.27 5.71 -12.02
C LEU A 280 2.54 6.06 -13.33
N ASN A 281 3.09 7.00 -14.10
CA ASN A 281 2.51 7.36 -15.38
C ASN A 281 2.61 6.25 -16.44
N PHE A 282 3.71 5.49 -16.44
CA PHE A 282 3.84 4.30 -17.28
C PHE A 282 2.75 3.27 -16.95
N LEU A 283 2.52 2.97 -15.67
CA LEU A 283 1.46 2.05 -15.26
C LEU A 283 0.06 2.57 -15.61
N LYS A 284 -0.18 3.88 -15.43
CA LYS A 284 -1.46 4.55 -15.73
C LYS A 284 -1.85 4.48 -17.20
N ARG A 285 -0.89 4.60 -18.13
CA ARG A 285 -1.16 4.60 -19.58
C ARG A 285 -1.46 3.20 -20.13
N ASN A 286 -0.95 2.16 -19.47
CA ASN A 286 -1.16 0.78 -19.89
C ASN A 286 -2.43 0.24 -19.25
N GLU A 287 -3.50 0.09 -20.03
CA GLU A 287 -4.81 -0.40 -19.56
C GLU A 287 -4.68 -1.69 -18.75
N SER A 288 -3.88 -2.65 -19.23
CA SER A 288 -3.64 -3.91 -18.53
C SER A 288 -2.95 -3.78 -17.17
N LEU A 289 -2.21 -2.69 -16.92
CA LEU A 289 -1.50 -2.43 -15.66
C LEU A 289 -2.25 -1.44 -14.75
N SER A 290 -3.41 -0.95 -15.18
CA SER A 290 -4.19 0.05 -14.45
C SER A 290 -4.60 -0.41 -13.05
N GLY A 291 -4.83 -1.70 -12.84
CA GLY A 291 -5.11 -2.26 -11.51
C GLY A 291 -3.90 -2.21 -10.57
N ILE A 292 -2.70 -2.43 -11.11
CA ILE A 292 -1.42 -2.27 -10.38
C ILE A 292 -1.22 -0.81 -10.01
N TYR A 293 -1.47 0.11 -10.96
CA TYR A 293 -1.44 1.55 -10.72
C TYR A 293 -2.38 1.94 -9.56
N ILE A 294 -3.64 1.51 -9.60
CA ILE A 294 -4.62 1.80 -8.55
C ILE A 294 -4.16 1.26 -7.19
N ALA A 295 -3.65 0.03 -7.15
CA ALA A 295 -3.14 -0.56 -5.91
C ALA A 295 -1.98 0.28 -5.34
N ILE A 296 -0.97 0.62 -6.13
CA ILE A 296 0.15 1.46 -5.70
C ILE A 296 -0.35 2.82 -5.21
N CYS A 297 -1.26 3.46 -5.94
CA CYS A 297 -1.86 4.73 -5.53
C CYS A 297 -2.62 4.63 -4.20
N SER A 298 -3.21 3.48 -3.88
CA SER A 298 -3.87 3.27 -2.59
C SER A 298 -2.88 3.23 -1.41
N PHE A 299 -1.63 2.80 -1.65
CA PHE A 299 -0.56 2.78 -0.66
C PHE A 299 0.22 4.10 -0.56
N LEU A 300 0.13 4.97 -1.57
CA LEU A 300 0.87 6.23 -1.60
C LEU A 300 0.63 7.18 -0.41
N PRO A 301 -0.58 7.28 0.18
CA PRO A 301 -0.76 8.10 1.37
C PRO A 301 0.16 7.67 2.52
N PHE A 302 0.36 6.36 2.73
CA PHE A 302 1.39 5.90 3.64
C PHE A 302 2.77 6.32 3.12
N PHE A 303 3.11 6.03 1.86
CA PHE A 303 4.38 6.42 1.24
C PHE A 303 4.73 7.92 1.31
N PHE A 304 3.78 8.85 1.40
CA PHE A 304 4.09 10.28 1.51
C PHE A 304 4.28 10.74 2.94
N PHE A 305 3.57 10.12 3.88
CA PHE A 305 3.56 10.60 5.27
C PHE A 305 4.43 9.74 6.20
N ARG A 306 4.46 8.41 6.06
CA ARG A 306 5.15 7.50 6.98
C ARG A 306 5.62 6.16 6.38
N ASP A 307 6.59 5.49 7.02
CA ASP A 307 6.96 4.09 6.75
C ASP A 307 7.44 3.82 5.32
N LEU A 308 8.39 4.63 4.83
CA LEU A 308 9.00 4.48 3.49
C LEU A 308 9.46 3.05 3.18
N PRO A 309 10.27 2.37 4.03
CA PRO A 309 10.80 1.06 3.68
C PRO A 309 9.69 0.02 3.55
N ASN A 310 8.76 -0.04 4.51
CA ASN A 310 7.63 -0.97 4.45
C ASN A 310 6.74 -0.70 3.23
N THR A 311 6.42 0.57 2.95
CA THR A 311 5.52 0.88 1.84
C THR A 311 6.17 0.56 0.48
N LEU A 312 7.44 0.94 0.29
CA LEU A 312 8.13 0.72 -0.97
C LEU A 312 8.48 -0.76 -1.20
N ILE A 313 9.09 -1.42 -0.21
CA ILE A 313 9.60 -2.78 -0.32
C ILE A 313 8.47 -3.80 -0.19
N LYS A 314 7.63 -3.69 0.85
CA LYS A 314 6.56 -4.66 1.09
C LYS A 314 5.35 -4.40 0.23
N TYR A 315 4.76 -3.22 0.30
CA TYR A 315 3.45 -3.00 -0.33
C TYR A 315 3.55 -2.83 -1.85
N ILE A 316 4.48 -1.97 -2.30
CA ILE A 316 4.66 -1.70 -3.73
C ILE A 316 5.44 -2.84 -4.41
N PHE A 317 6.64 -3.18 -3.92
CA PHE A 317 7.47 -4.13 -4.64
C PHE A 317 7.02 -5.59 -4.43
N GLU A 318 6.92 -6.08 -3.20
CA GLU A 318 6.56 -7.48 -2.91
C GLU A 318 5.09 -7.78 -3.22
N PHE A 319 4.14 -7.09 -2.57
CA PHE A 319 2.72 -7.46 -2.67
C PHE A 319 2.03 -6.93 -3.91
N THR A 320 2.62 -5.97 -4.63
CA THR A 320 2.03 -5.44 -5.86
C THR A 320 2.79 -5.87 -7.10
N ILE A 321 4.07 -5.50 -7.26
CA ILE A 321 4.83 -5.80 -8.47
C ILE A 321 5.13 -7.30 -8.60
N ILE A 322 5.79 -7.91 -7.59
CA ILE A 322 6.14 -9.34 -7.63
C ILE A 322 4.86 -10.19 -7.72
N LEU A 323 3.84 -9.88 -6.91
CA LEU A 323 2.55 -10.58 -6.99
C LEU A 323 1.94 -10.53 -8.40
N SER A 324 1.96 -9.36 -9.06
CA SER A 324 1.46 -9.21 -10.43
C SER A 324 2.28 -10.04 -11.43
N VAL A 325 3.60 -10.07 -11.28
CA VAL A 325 4.48 -10.91 -12.10
C VAL A 325 4.15 -12.40 -11.92
N LEU A 326 3.94 -12.85 -10.68
CA LEU A 326 3.54 -14.23 -10.37
C LEU A 326 2.15 -14.58 -10.93
N LEU A 327 1.19 -13.66 -10.87
CA LEU A 327 -0.14 -13.84 -11.46
C LEU A 327 -0.07 -14.00 -12.98
N TYR A 328 0.82 -13.26 -13.64
CA TYR A 328 1.04 -13.38 -15.08
C TYR A 328 1.68 -14.72 -15.46
N TYR A 329 2.76 -15.11 -14.79
CA TYR A 329 3.45 -16.38 -15.10
C TYR A 329 2.61 -17.61 -14.75
N SER A 330 1.85 -17.57 -13.65
CA SER A 330 0.93 -18.67 -13.31
C SER A 330 -0.14 -18.87 -14.38
N ASN A 331 -0.63 -17.80 -15.00
CA ASN A 331 -1.55 -17.91 -16.13
C ASN A 331 -0.91 -18.67 -17.31
N PHE A 332 0.33 -18.33 -17.67
CA PHE A 332 1.06 -19.02 -18.74
C PHE A 332 1.25 -20.51 -18.46
N ILE A 333 1.57 -20.88 -17.22
CA ILE A 333 1.69 -22.26 -16.78
C ILE A 333 0.35 -23.00 -16.88
N ILE A 334 -0.74 -22.39 -16.41
CA ILE A 334 -2.10 -22.97 -16.48
C ILE A 334 -2.50 -23.25 -17.93
N ILE A 335 -2.27 -22.30 -18.84
CA ILE A 335 -2.58 -22.46 -20.26
C ILE A 335 -1.76 -23.61 -20.86
N LYS A 336 -0.46 -23.68 -20.55
CA LYS A 336 0.42 -24.74 -21.05
C LYS A 336 0.00 -26.13 -20.56
N ILE A 337 -0.39 -26.26 -19.29
CA ILE A 337 -0.89 -27.52 -18.71
C ILE A 337 -2.21 -27.91 -19.37
N LYS A 338 -3.15 -26.97 -19.51
CA LYS A 338 -4.45 -27.21 -20.14
C LYS A 338 -4.29 -27.72 -21.58
N ASN A 339 -3.43 -27.09 -22.37
CA ASN A 339 -3.19 -27.51 -23.76
C ASN A 339 -2.58 -28.91 -23.85
N LYS A 340 -1.71 -29.29 -22.90
CA LYS A 340 -1.09 -30.62 -22.85
C LYS A 340 -2.06 -31.74 -22.40
N ILE A 341 -3.09 -31.41 -21.63
CA ILE A 341 -4.12 -32.38 -21.20
C ILE A 341 -5.15 -32.61 -22.31
N ILE A 342 -5.38 -31.61 -23.16
CA ILE A 342 -6.36 -31.67 -24.25
C ILE A 342 -5.76 -32.26 -25.53
N SER A 343 -4.44 -32.18 -25.71
CA SER A 343 -3.68 -32.92 -26.75
C SER A 343 -3.49 -34.38 -26.35
#